data_AF-A0A819NCG9-F1
#
_entry.id   AF-A0A819NCG9-F1
#
_cell.length_a   1.000
_cell.length_b   1.000
_cell.length_c   1.000
_cell.angle_alpha   90.00
_cell.angle_beta   90.00
_cell.angle_gamma   90.00
#
_symmetry.space_group_name_H-M   'P 1'
#
loop_
_entity.id
_entity.type
_entity.pdbx_description
1 polymer ?
#
loop_
_entity_poly.entity_id
_entity_poly.type
_entity_poly.pdbx_seq_one_letter_code
_entity_poly.pdbx_strand_id
1 'polypeptide(L)'
;QDQFTGIGIPNARSDGSVKFNESGIYFCIIIVLGGSAANTRASGEIYLGPQLNGKDIPNSNVIHSVRNGSNRGLTCQTIVKVEANDKLQFVFSTTNEDLGLIATAEKNEPFVTSVIVTVFELGTKNNPVPYAQLSSSQSQWGCITPKKVGLSNNDGSHRINNNDGVIEFEEPGTYFVIAAGQTGSYDGKGKGDVHLWLRLNGKDVADSNTIQTVDGDTIVLVCQAVIKIEAGDKLELMFSADVAKGKLGFVTSQPESKEKVPSMVFSAFKSSYRKTSKHYNKYNED
;
A
#
# COMPACT_ATOMS: atom_id res chain seq x y z
N GLN A 1 -13.39 31.94 -3.74
CA GLN A 1 -12.10 31.25 -3.57
C GLN A 1 -12.42 29.99 -2.78
N ASP A 2 -12.64 28.89 -3.50
CA ASP A 2 -13.19 27.68 -2.92
C ASP A 2 -12.20 27.07 -1.94
N GLN A 3 -12.60 26.99 -0.68
CA GLN A 3 -11.87 26.24 0.33
C GLN A 3 -12.04 24.75 0.00
N PHE A 4 -10.95 24.12 -0.42
CA PHE A 4 -10.78 22.68 -0.27
C PHE A 4 -11.06 22.35 1.20
N THR A 5 -12.24 21.80 1.50
CA THR A 5 -12.44 21.09 2.76
C THR A 5 -11.51 19.89 2.71
N GLY A 6 -10.36 20.00 3.40
CA GLY A 6 -9.43 18.89 3.54
C GLY A 6 -10.20 17.63 3.94
N ILE A 7 -9.84 16.52 3.32
CA ILE A 7 -10.29 15.19 3.72
C ILE A 7 -9.82 15.01 5.16
N GLY A 8 -10.71 15.31 6.10
CA GLY A 8 -10.43 15.23 7.53
C GLY A 8 -10.20 13.77 7.87
N ILE A 9 -9.02 13.46 8.40
CA ILE A 9 -8.76 12.19 9.08
C ILE A 9 -9.84 12.08 10.17
N PRO A 10 -10.71 11.04 10.17
CA PRO A 10 -11.71 10.89 11.21
C PRO A 10 -11.00 10.76 12.56
N ASN A 11 -11.14 11.75 13.44
CA ASN A 11 -10.82 11.66 14.87
C ASN A 11 -9.46 11.00 15.19
N ALA A 12 -8.36 11.51 14.64
CA ALA A 12 -7.02 11.09 15.08
C ALA A 12 -6.88 11.32 16.59
N ARG A 13 -6.53 10.28 17.34
CA ARG A 13 -6.43 10.31 18.80
C ARG A 13 -4.99 10.41 19.27
N SER A 14 -4.80 10.86 20.51
CA SER A 14 -3.50 10.93 21.17
C SER A 14 -2.82 9.57 21.34
N ASP A 15 -3.57 8.47 21.20
CA ASP A 15 -3.06 7.10 21.18
C ASP A 15 -2.65 6.62 19.77
N GLY A 16 -2.56 7.53 18.80
CA GLY A 16 -2.14 7.26 17.43
C GLY A 16 -3.16 6.51 16.58
N SER A 17 -4.41 6.41 17.04
CA SER A 17 -5.46 5.68 16.34
C SER A 17 -6.42 6.57 15.56
N VAL A 18 -7.06 5.95 14.56
CA VAL A 18 -8.20 6.49 13.82
C VAL A 18 -9.44 5.74 14.30
N LYS A 19 -10.41 6.48 14.87
CA LYS A 19 -11.70 5.91 15.27
C LYS A 19 -12.75 6.21 14.20
N PHE A 20 -13.43 5.19 13.71
CA PHE A 20 -14.51 5.35 12.74
C PHE A 20 -15.82 5.72 13.43
N ASN A 21 -16.50 6.74 12.94
CA ASN A 21 -17.81 7.15 13.46
C ASN A 21 -18.96 6.37 12.81
N GLU A 22 -18.73 5.84 11.61
CA GLU A 22 -19.75 5.18 10.79
C GLU A 22 -19.20 3.90 10.17
N SER A 23 -20.08 2.90 10.02
CA SER A 23 -19.75 1.66 9.33
C SER A 23 -19.56 1.92 7.82
N GLY A 24 -18.50 1.36 7.23
CA GLY A 24 -18.17 1.60 5.84
C GLY A 24 -17.00 0.76 5.34
N ILE A 25 -16.59 1.04 4.11
CA ILE A 25 -15.36 0.54 3.51
C ILE A 25 -14.39 1.71 3.41
N TYR A 26 -13.15 1.55 3.88
CA TYR A 26 -12.16 2.61 3.90
C TYR A 26 -10.86 2.14 3.25
N PHE A 27 -10.26 2.99 2.42
CA PHE A 27 -8.88 2.83 2.01
C PHE A 27 -7.99 3.55 3.01
N CYS A 28 -6.96 2.86 3.48
CA CYS A 28 -6.01 3.36 4.46
C CYS A 28 -4.61 3.14 3.91
N ILE A 29 -3.79 4.18 3.93
CA ILE A 29 -2.38 4.12 3.56
C ILE A 29 -1.56 4.87 4.60
N ILE A 30 -0.45 4.27 4.98
CA ILE A 30 0.58 4.89 5.79
C ILE A 30 1.88 4.92 4.99
N ILE A 31 2.54 6.07 5.01
CA ILE A 31 3.89 6.25 4.50
C ILE A 31 4.73 6.65 5.71
N VAL A 32 5.80 5.91 5.97
CA VAL A 32 6.73 6.23 7.05
C VAL A 32 8.15 6.38 6.52
N LEU A 33 8.93 7.25 7.16
CA LEU A 33 10.38 7.25 7.02
C LEU A 33 10.96 6.36 8.11
N GLY A 34 11.43 5.18 7.71
CA GLY A 34 12.06 4.20 8.61
C GLY A 34 13.57 4.24 8.46
N GLY A 35 14.28 4.09 9.57
CA GLY A 35 15.74 4.10 9.53
C GLY A 35 16.38 3.95 10.90
N SER A 36 17.64 4.33 10.94
CA SER A 36 18.49 4.27 12.12
C SER A 36 18.46 5.60 12.87
N ALA A 37 18.60 5.56 14.19
CA ALA A 37 18.84 6.75 14.98
C ALA A 37 20.05 7.54 14.44
N ALA A 38 20.04 8.86 14.63
CA ALA A 38 21.12 9.72 14.15
C ALA A 38 22.48 9.24 14.70
N ASN A 39 23.48 9.14 13.82
CA ASN A 39 24.85 8.70 14.11
C ASN A 39 25.02 7.21 14.49
N THR A 40 23.98 6.38 14.36
CA THR A 40 24.13 4.92 14.50
C THR A 40 24.25 4.27 13.11
N ARG A 41 25.04 3.20 13.02
CA ARG A 41 25.15 2.35 11.81
C ARG A 41 24.32 1.09 11.95
N ALA A 42 23.16 1.21 12.61
CA ALA A 42 22.36 0.06 12.95
C ALA A 42 21.85 -0.64 11.69
N SER A 43 21.68 -1.95 11.82
CA SER A 43 21.13 -2.81 10.79
C SER A 43 20.11 -3.73 11.43
N GLY A 44 19.05 -4.04 10.68
CA GLY A 44 17.95 -4.85 11.18
C GLY A 44 16.74 -4.68 10.29
N GLU A 45 15.57 -4.94 10.84
CA GLU A 45 14.30 -4.91 10.13
C GLU A 45 13.28 -4.07 10.88
N ILE A 46 12.50 -3.31 10.13
CA ILE A 46 11.32 -2.59 10.61
C ILE A 46 10.11 -3.31 10.03
N TYR A 47 9.21 -3.71 10.92
CA TYR A 47 7.93 -4.32 10.62
C TYR A 47 6.86 -3.26 10.79
N LEU A 48 5.96 -3.12 9.83
CA LEU A 48 4.86 -2.16 9.88
C LEU A 48 3.57 -2.84 9.44
N GLY A 49 2.49 -2.66 10.19
CA GLY A 49 1.22 -3.31 9.94
C GLY A 49 0.04 -2.52 10.48
N PRO A 50 -1.12 -2.53 9.81
CA PRO A 50 -2.34 -1.99 10.36
C PRO A 50 -3.03 -3.03 11.26
N GLN A 51 -3.64 -2.54 12.33
CA GLN A 51 -4.49 -3.30 13.23
C GLN A 51 -5.88 -2.70 13.28
N LEU A 52 -6.91 -3.54 13.19
CA LEU A 52 -8.29 -3.18 13.46
C LEU A 52 -8.70 -3.77 14.81
N ASN A 53 -9.10 -2.90 15.75
CA ASN A 53 -9.50 -3.29 17.10
C ASN A 53 -8.44 -4.15 17.83
N GLY A 54 -7.15 -3.81 17.64
CA GLY A 54 -6.01 -4.52 18.24
C GLY A 54 -5.69 -5.87 17.61
N LYS A 55 -6.29 -6.20 16.46
CA LYS A 55 -5.97 -7.39 15.67
C LYS A 55 -5.30 -6.98 14.38
N ASP A 56 -4.23 -7.67 14.01
CA ASP A 56 -3.56 -7.46 12.72
C ASP A 56 -4.56 -7.66 11.57
N ILE A 57 -4.45 -6.81 10.54
CA ILE A 57 -5.20 -6.98 9.31
C ILE A 57 -4.38 -7.90 8.39
N PRO A 58 -4.89 -9.09 8.04
CA PRO A 58 -4.13 -10.07 7.26
C PRO A 58 -3.61 -9.50 5.95
N ASN A 59 -2.43 -9.98 5.54
CA ASN A 59 -1.82 -9.68 4.24
C ASN A 59 -1.68 -8.17 3.92
N SER A 60 -1.50 -7.33 4.94
CA SER A 60 -1.30 -5.89 4.77
C SER A 60 -0.01 -5.37 5.39
N ASN A 61 0.71 -6.25 6.10
CA ASN A 61 1.97 -5.94 6.75
C ASN A 61 3.12 -5.82 5.74
N VAL A 62 4.12 -5.00 6.05
CA VAL A 62 5.35 -4.83 5.26
C VAL A 62 6.59 -4.94 6.15
N ILE A 63 7.70 -5.31 5.52
CA ILE A 63 9.03 -5.35 6.15
C ILE A 63 9.97 -4.49 5.33
N HIS A 64 10.81 -3.75 6.04
CA HIS A 64 11.93 -3.04 5.47
C HIS A 64 13.23 -3.41 6.17
N SER A 65 14.26 -3.74 5.39
CA SER A 65 15.61 -3.94 5.91
C SER A 65 16.36 -2.61 5.96
N VAL A 66 16.82 -2.24 7.16
CA VAL A 66 17.77 -1.14 7.34
C VAL A 66 19.19 -1.72 7.33
N ARG A 67 20.09 -1.10 6.56
CA ARG A 67 21.49 -1.51 6.44
C ARG A 67 22.41 -0.31 6.68
N ASN A 68 23.35 -0.48 7.61
CA ASN A 68 24.43 0.48 7.88
C ASN A 68 23.92 1.92 8.06
N GLY A 69 22.83 2.11 8.81
CA GLY A 69 22.28 3.43 9.07
C GLY A 69 21.43 4.04 7.95
N SER A 70 21.01 3.27 6.95
CA SER A 70 20.19 3.76 5.83
C SER A 70 18.79 4.23 6.27
N ASN A 71 18.29 5.29 5.63
CA ASN A 71 16.93 5.78 5.79
C ASN A 71 16.13 5.58 4.49
N ARG A 72 14.91 5.06 4.58
CA ARG A 72 14.05 4.81 3.40
C ARG A 72 12.57 5.04 3.73
N GLY A 73 11.81 5.35 2.69
CA GLY A 73 10.35 5.37 2.76
C GLY A 73 9.80 3.95 2.76
N LEU A 74 8.80 3.70 3.61
CA LEU A 74 8.02 2.47 3.63
C LEU A 74 6.55 2.84 3.44
N THR A 75 5.87 2.07 2.60
CA THR A 75 4.44 2.25 2.34
C THR A 75 3.69 0.99 2.72
N CYS A 76 2.64 1.13 3.50
CA CYS A 76 1.71 0.06 3.86
C CYS A 76 0.29 0.53 3.56
N GLN A 77 -0.52 -0.34 2.97
CA GLN A 77 -1.86 0.00 2.50
C GLN A 77 -2.85 -1.14 2.71
N THR A 78 -4.10 -0.79 2.93
CA THR A 78 -5.20 -1.74 3.09
C THR A 78 -6.54 -1.11 2.76
N ILE A 79 -7.47 -1.94 2.26
CA ILE A 79 -8.89 -1.63 2.24
C ILE A 79 -9.55 -2.45 3.34
N VAL A 80 -10.24 -1.77 4.25
CA VAL A 80 -10.84 -2.39 5.42
C VAL A 80 -12.32 -2.05 5.53
N LYS A 81 -13.11 -3.09 5.84
CA LYS A 81 -14.50 -2.93 6.27
C LYS A 81 -14.54 -2.69 7.76
N VAL A 82 -15.24 -1.65 8.18
CA VAL A 82 -15.31 -1.22 9.58
C VAL A 82 -16.75 -1.06 10.01
N GLU A 83 -16.99 -1.25 11.29
CA GLU A 83 -18.21 -0.84 11.99
C GLU A 83 -18.01 0.48 12.73
N ALA A 84 -19.11 1.16 13.06
CA ALA A 84 -19.05 2.34 13.92
C ALA A 84 -18.36 2.02 15.25
N ASN A 85 -17.43 2.89 15.65
CA ASN A 85 -16.53 2.78 16.80
C ASN A 85 -15.34 1.84 16.65
N ASP A 86 -15.16 1.18 15.52
CA ASP A 86 -13.91 0.46 15.25
C ASP A 86 -12.72 1.42 15.30
N LYS A 87 -11.57 0.86 15.66
CA LYS A 87 -10.31 1.57 15.87
C LYS A 87 -9.25 0.99 14.93
N LEU A 88 -8.75 1.79 14.00
CA LEU A 88 -7.57 1.48 13.20
C LEU A 88 -6.33 2.05 13.88
N GLN A 89 -5.28 1.24 13.94
CA GLN A 89 -3.94 1.64 14.38
C GLN A 89 -2.93 1.16 13.34
N PHE A 90 -1.82 1.88 13.21
CA PHE A 90 -0.63 1.35 12.55
C PHE A 90 0.41 1.08 13.62
N VAL A 91 0.84 -0.18 13.71
CA VAL A 91 1.82 -0.64 14.69
C VAL A 91 3.11 -0.97 13.97
N PHE A 92 4.23 -0.71 14.64
CA PHE A 92 5.52 -1.13 14.14
C PHE A 92 6.32 -1.84 15.23
N SER A 93 7.29 -2.64 14.79
CA SER A 93 8.29 -3.26 15.67
C SER A 93 9.62 -3.35 14.94
N THR A 94 10.72 -3.45 15.67
CA THR A 94 12.06 -3.53 15.11
C THR A 94 12.81 -4.73 15.64
N THR A 95 13.83 -5.20 14.91
CA THR A 95 14.76 -6.24 15.40
C THR A 95 15.99 -5.67 16.10
N ASN A 96 16.10 -4.35 16.13
CA ASN A 96 17.22 -3.61 16.70
C ASN A 96 16.66 -2.32 17.34
N GLU A 97 17.04 -2.06 18.59
CA GLU A 97 16.58 -0.92 19.39
C GLU A 97 17.02 0.45 18.83
N ASP A 98 18.07 0.48 18.02
CA ASP A 98 18.54 1.68 17.33
C ASP A 98 17.75 2.01 16.05
N LEU A 99 16.74 1.19 15.71
CA LEU A 99 15.87 1.41 14.55
C LEU A 99 14.53 1.98 14.98
N GLY A 100 13.93 2.77 14.10
CA GLY A 100 12.59 3.30 14.34
C GLY A 100 12.04 4.13 13.19
N LEU A 101 10.97 4.85 13.51
CA LEU A 101 10.40 5.87 12.63
C LEU A 101 11.11 7.18 12.90
N ILE A 102 11.70 7.78 11.87
CA ILE A 102 12.57 8.94 12.00
C ILE A 102 11.98 10.13 11.26
N ALA A 103 12.17 11.32 11.78
CA ALA A 103 11.90 12.57 11.06
C ALA A 103 13.23 13.29 10.85
N THR A 104 13.41 13.90 9.68
CA THR A 104 14.66 14.59 9.36
C THR A 104 14.37 16.05 9.03
N ALA A 105 15.27 16.91 9.50
CA ALA A 105 15.33 18.32 9.13
C ALA A 105 16.77 18.57 8.68
N GLU A 106 17.02 18.54 7.38
CA GLU A 106 18.33 18.94 6.88
C GLU A 106 18.41 20.46 6.76
N LYS A 107 19.62 20.99 6.93
CA LYS A 107 19.86 22.43 6.87
C LYS A 107 19.51 22.92 5.46
N ASN A 108 18.53 23.82 5.37
CA ASN A 108 17.98 24.38 4.12
C ASN A 108 17.08 23.43 3.31
N GLU A 109 16.66 22.30 3.86
CA GLU A 109 15.66 21.44 3.23
C GLU A 109 14.31 21.51 3.98
N PRO A 110 13.19 21.26 3.29
CA PRO A 110 11.91 21.07 3.97
C PRO A 110 11.99 19.95 5.00
N PHE A 111 11.29 20.12 6.13
CA PHE A 111 11.13 19.08 7.13
C PHE A 111 10.45 17.85 6.51
N VAL A 112 11.03 16.67 6.71
CA VAL A 112 10.45 15.39 6.32
C VAL A 112 9.84 14.75 7.56
N THR A 113 8.51 14.66 7.57
CA THR A 113 7.76 13.98 8.65
C THR A 113 8.05 12.49 8.66
N SER A 114 8.05 11.89 9.86
CA SER A 114 8.27 10.46 10.04
C SER A 114 7.08 9.61 9.60
N VAL A 115 5.86 10.16 9.64
CA VAL A 115 4.62 9.44 9.38
C VAL A 115 3.63 10.34 8.64
N ILE A 116 3.04 9.79 7.59
CA ILE A 116 1.87 10.33 6.88
C ILE A 116 0.82 9.22 6.85
N VAL A 117 -0.37 9.48 7.39
CA VAL A 117 -1.52 8.57 7.32
C VAL A 117 -2.62 9.23 6.51
N THR A 118 -3.13 8.53 5.50
CA THR A 118 -4.31 8.94 4.74
C THR A 118 -5.38 7.86 4.86
N VAL A 119 -6.60 8.28 5.22
CA VAL A 119 -7.77 7.41 5.34
C VAL A 119 -8.95 8.11 4.67
N PHE A 120 -9.64 7.42 3.78
CA PHE A 120 -10.90 7.92 3.21
C PHE A 120 -11.90 6.80 2.95
N GLU A 121 -13.18 7.17 3.05
CA GLU A 121 -14.32 6.29 2.83
C GLU A 121 -14.47 5.98 1.33
N LEU A 122 -14.50 4.69 0.98
CA LEU A 122 -14.82 4.19 -0.35
C LEU A 122 -16.33 3.96 -0.52
N GLY A 123 -17.09 3.89 0.57
CA GLY A 123 -18.53 3.85 0.53
C GLY A 123 -19.12 3.26 1.80
N THR A 124 -20.44 3.30 1.90
CA THR A 124 -21.14 2.71 3.04
C THR A 124 -21.11 1.20 2.92
N LYS A 125 -21.32 0.51 4.04
CA LYS A 125 -21.41 -0.96 4.09
C LYS A 125 -22.40 -1.56 3.08
N ASN A 126 -23.46 -0.83 2.74
CA ASN A 126 -24.53 -1.29 1.85
C ASN A 126 -24.39 -0.77 0.41
N ASN A 127 -23.53 0.23 0.18
CA ASN A 127 -23.31 0.82 -1.14
C ASN A 127 -21.83 1.22 -1.32
N PRO A 128 -20.90 0.26 -1.31
CA PRO A 128 -19.50 0.53 -1.57
C PRO A 128 -19.28 0.87 -3.06
N VAL A 129 -18.31 1.74 -3.36
CA VAL A 129 -17.80 1.82 -4.74
C VAL A 129 -17.09 0.51 -5.11
N PRO A 130 -16.87 0.21 -6.40
CA PRO A 130 -16.03 -0.90 -6.80
C PRO A 130 -14.62 -0.81 -6.18
N TYR A 131 -14.14 -1.90 -5.58
CA TYR A 131 -12.81 -1.98 -4.99
C TYR A 131 -12.25 -3.41 -5.00
N ALA A 132 -10.93 -3.52 -4.85
CA ALA A 132 -10.23 -4.78 -4.62
C ALA A 132 -9.03 -4.56 -3.69
N GLN A 133 -8.86 -5.45 -2.73
CA GLN A 133 -7.66 -5.69 -1.94
C GLN A 133 -7.24 -7.13 -2.24
N LEU A 134 -6.10 -7.27 -2.90
CA LEU A 134 -5.56 -8.56 -3.33
C LEU A 134 -4.14 -8.70 -2.82
N SER A 135 -3.69 -9.92 -2.63
CA SER A 135 -2.31 -10.17 -2.22
C SER A 135 -1.75 -11.46 -2.78
N SER A 136 -0.44 -11.61 -2.64
CA SER A 136 0.27 -12.85 -2.92
C SER A 136 1.01 -13.34 -1.69
N SER A 137 0.68 -14.55 -1.27
CA SER A 137 1.34 -15.22 -0.16
C SER A 137 2.48 -16.12 -0.62
N GLN A 138 2.96 -15.98 -1.86
CA GLN A 138 4.08 -16.74 -2.40
C GLN A 138 5.18 -15.81 -2.90
N SER A 139 6.45 -16.15 -2.66
CA SER A 139 7.57 -15.44 -3.29
C SER A 139 7.54 -15.64 -4.82
N GLN A 140 7.88 -14.59 -5.56
CA GLN A 140 7.80 -14.55 -7.02
C GLN A 140 9.11 -14.04 -7.61
N TRP A 141 9.85 -14.92 -8.27
CA TRP A 141 11.21 -14.62 -8.75
C TRP A 141 11.21 -14.06 -10.17
N GLY A 142 11.76 -12.87 -10.35
CA GLY A 142 11.85 -12.20 -11.65
C GLY A 142 12.92 -12.81 -12.55
N CYS A 143 12.85 -12.50 -13.83
CA CYS A 143 13.91 -12.71 -14.79
C CYS A 143 13.88 -11.56 -15.82
N ILE A 144 14.81 -11.58 -16.78
CA ILE A 144 14.87 -10.55 -17.83
C ILE A 144 13.61 -10.55 -18.71
N THR A 145 12.94 -11.71 -18.82
CA THR A 145 11.65 -11.81 -19.52
C THR A 145 10.55 -11.41 -18.54
N PRO A 146 9.75 -10.39 -18.86
CA PRO A 146 8.61 -10.00 -18.03
C PRO A 146 7.67 -11.15 -17.74
N LYS A 147 7.16 -11.21 -16.52
CA LYS A 147 6.08 -12.12 -16.15
C LYS A 147 5.03 -11.43 -15.29
N LYS A 148 3.83 -11.99 -15.32
CA LYS A 148 2.71 -11.52 -14.50
C LYS A 148 2.98 -11.81 -13.02
N VAL A 149 2.59 -10.88 -12.16
CA VAL A 149 2.51 -11.11 -10.72
C VAL A 149 1.27 -11.96 -10.43
N GLY A 150 1.44 -13.10 -9.78
CA GLY A 150 0.35 -13.89 -9.23
C GLY A 150 -0.23 -13.22 -7.99
N LEU A 151 -1.55 -13.15 -7.90
CA LEU A 151 -2.30 -12.61 -6.76
C LEU A 151 -3.26 -13.71 -6.28
N SER A 152 -2.76 -14.61 -5.44
CA SER A 152 -3.46 -15.82 -5.02
C SER A 152 -4.57 -15.57 -3.98
N ASN A 153 -4.61 -14.38 -3.38
CA ASN A 153 -5.49 -14.06 -2.28
C ASN A 153 -6.42 -12.89 -2.65
N ASN A 154 -7.71 -13.04 -2.35
CA ASN A 154 -8.69 -11.96 -2.36
C ASN A 154 -9.00 -11.61 -0.90
N ASP A 155 -8.38 -10.54 -0.41
CA ASP A 155 -8.54 -10.08 0.97
C ASP A 155 -9.80 -9.21 1.14
N GLY A 156 -10.39 -8.78 0.03
CA GLY A 156 -11.71 -8.18 -0.04
C GLY A 156 -11.94 -7.50 -1.38
N SER A 157 -13.07 -7.77 -2.05
CA SER A 157 -13.41 -7.08 -3.29
C SER A 157 -14.91 -6.84 -3.43
N HIS A 158 -15.24 -5.87 -4.28
CA HIS A 158 -16.59 -5.57 -4.72
C HIS A 158 -16.53 -5.10 -6.17
N ARG A 159 -17.21 -5.82 -7.08
CA ARG A 159 -17.29 -5.49 -8.52
C ARG A 159 -15.94 -5.39 -9.25
N ILE A 160 -14.91 -5.99 -8.67
CA ILE A 160 -13.60 -6.21 -9.25
C ILE A 160 -13.23 -7.66 -8.94
N ASN A 161 -12.99 -8.43 -9.98
CA ASN A 161 -12.70 -9.86 -9.90
C ASN A 161 -11.21 -10.10 -10.09
N ASN A 162 -10.69 -11.15 -9.47
CA ASN A 162 -9.29 -11.55 -9.59
C ASN A 162 -9.22 -13.02 -9.97
N ASN A 163 -8.52 -13.30 -11.07
CA ASN A 163 -8.13 -14.64 -11.48
C ASN A 163 -6.60 -14.75 -11.50
N ASP A 164 -6.05 -14.96 -10.30
CA ASP A 164 -4.61 -15.11 -10.05
C ASP A 164 -3.76 -14.03 -10.74
N GLY A 165 -4.06 -12.76 -10.49
CA GLY A 165 -3.34 -11.62 -11.05
C GLY A 165 -3.88 -11.09 -12.38
N VAL A 166 -4.91 -11.71 -12.95
CA VAL A 166 -5.74 -11.08 -13.99
C VAL A 166 -6.93 -10.42 -13.30
N ILE A 167 -6.91 -9.09 -13.23
CA ILE A 167 -7.87 -8.28 -12.48
C ILE A 167 -8.90 -7.72 -13.44
N GLU A 168 -10.14 -8.17 -13.33
CA GLU A 168 -11.24 -7.80 -14.23
C GLU A 168 -12.20 -6.82 -13.56
N PHE A 169 -12.56 -5.75 -14.25
CA PHE A 169 -13.43 -4.70 -13.72
C PHE A 169 -14.84 -4.83 -14.29
N GLU A 170 -15.86 -4.88 -13.43
CA GLU A 170 -17.25 -5.04 -13.88
C GLU A 170 -17.87 -3.72 -14.36
N GLU A 171 -17.30 -2.59 -13.97
CA GLU A 171 -17.85 -1.26 -14.27
C GLU A 171 -16.82 -0.34 -14.93
N PRO A 172 -17.25 0.50 -15.89
CA PRO A 172 -16.38 1.53 -16.41
C PRO A 172 -16.17 2.63 -15.36
N GLY A 173 -15.02 3.31 -15.43
CA GLY A 173 -14.73 4.45 -14.56
C GLY A 173 -13.26 4.82 -14.53
N THR A 174 -12.94 5.77 -13.65
CA THR A 174 -11.56 6.10 -13.32
C THR A 174 -11.20 5.42 -12.00
N TYR A 175 -10.13 4.66 -11.99
CA TYR A 175 -9.68 3.88 -10.85
C TYR A 175 -8.33 4.39 -10.37
N PHE A 176 -8.19 4.53 -9.05
CA PHE A 176 -6.87 4.57 -8.44
C PHE A 176 -6.42 3.13 -8.22
N VAL A 177 -5.20 2.81 -8.62
CA VAL A 177 -4.57 1.51 -8.44
C VAL A 177 -3.21 1.70 -7.80
N ILE A 178 -2.86 0.80 -6.89
CA ILE A 178 -1.57 0.78 -6.22
C ILE A 178 -1.14 -0.66 -5.93
N ALA A 179 0.07 -1.00 -6.33
CA ALA A 179 0.74 -2.26 -6.08
C ALA A 179 1.99 -1.99 -5.24
N ALA A 180 2.15 -2.72 -4.14
CA ALA A 180 3.27 -2.64 -3.23
C ALA A 180 3.93 -4.02 -3.12
N GLY A 181 5.06 -4.19 -3.79
CA GLY A 181 5.82 -5.43 -3.82
C GLY A 181 6.98 -5.43 -2.82
N GLN A 182 7.04 -6.44 -1.95
CA GLN A 182 8.17 -6.69 -1.07
C GLN A 182 9.37 -7.17 -1.91
N THR A 183 10.18 -6.24 -2.37
CA THR A 183 11.27 -6.50 -3.31
C THR A 183 12.53 -6.89 -2.57
N GLY A 184 13.16 -7.98 -2.98
CA GLY A 184 14.38 -8.46 -2.34
C GLY A 184 15.01 -9.62 -3.12
N SER A 185 15.82 -10.41 -2.41
CA SER A 185 16.51 -11.56 -2.97
C SER A 185 16.28 -12.84 -2.17
N TYR A 186 16.30 -13.99 -2.84
CA TYR A 186 16.09 -15.30 -2.21
C TYR A 186 17.06 -15.58 -1.05
N ASP A 187 18.32 -15.17 -1.18
CA ASP A 187 19.40 -15.43 -0.22
C ASP A 187 19.76 -14.20 0.63
N GLY A 188 19.02 -13.09 0.50
CA GLY A 188 19.31 -11.83 1.18
C GLY A 188 20.61 -11.15 0.74
N LYS A 189 21.20 -11.56 -0.39
CA LYS A 189 22.51 -11.08 -0.88
C LYS A 189 22.48 -10.64 -2.35
N GLY A 190 21.37 -10.82 -3.04
CA GLY A 190 21.21 -10.40 -4.43
C GLY A 190 21.33 -8.89 -4.58
N LYS A 191 21.93 -8.47 -5.71
CA LYS A 191 22.00 -7.06 -6.12
C LYS A 191 21.45 -6.89 -7.53
N GLY A 192 20.79 -5.78 -7.79
CA GLY A 192 20.27 -5.42 -9.10
C GLY A 192 18.86 -4.85 -9.04
N ASP A 193 18.29 -4.59 -10.20
CA ASP A 193 17.00 -3.90 -10.29
C ASP A 193 15.85 -4.88 -10.46
N VAL A 194 14.72 -4.53 -9.84
CA VAL A 194 13.42 -5.12 -10.07
C VAL A 194 12.51 -4.04 -10.62
N HIS A 195 11.83 -4.36 -11.72
CA HIS A 195 10.94 -3.46 -12.44
C HIS A 195 9.50 -3.93 -12.23
N LEU A 196 8.57 -3.01 -11.98
CA LEU A 196 7.14 -3.28 -11.82
C LEU A 196 6.33 -2.25 -12.62
N TRP A 197 5.37 -2.72 -13.41
CA TRP A 197 4.49 -1.86 -14.21
C TRP A 197 3.10 -2.48 -14.39
N LEU A 198 2.19 -1.70 -14.96
CA LEU A 198 0.82 -2.10 -15.26
C LEU A 198 0.66 -2.54 -16.71
N ARG A 199 -0.18 -3.54 -16.96
CA ARG A 199 -0.62 -3.96 -18.29
C ARG A 199 -2.13 -4.01 -18.34
N LEU A 200 -2.72 -3.32 -19.31
CA LEU A 200 -4.16 -3.27 -19.53
C LEU A 200 -4.48 -3.93 -20.86
N ASN A 201 -5.31 -4.97 -20.84
CA ASN A 201 -5.75 -5.71 -22.02
C ASN A 201 -4.58 -6.18 -22.91
N GLY A 202 -3.51 -6.69 -22.30
CA GLY A 202 -2.33 -7.17 -23.00
C GLY A 202 -1.35 -6.07 -23.46
N LYS A 203 -1.66 -4.79 -23.23
CA LYS A 203 -0.79 -3.66 -23.56
C LYS A 203 -0.23 -3.00 -22.30
N ASP A 204 1.09 -2.81 -22.26
CA ASP A 204 1.72 -2.11 -21.14
C ASP A 204 1.23 -0.65 -21.07
N VAL A 205 0.90 -0.21 -19.86
CA VAL A 205 0.43 1.16 -19.58
C VAL A 205 1.64 2.08 -19.52
N ALA A 206 1.65 3.12 -20.35
CA ALA A 206 2.72 4.12 -20.39
C ALA A 206 2.92 4.78 -19.03
N ASP A 207 4.19 5.08 -18.70
CA ASP A 207 4.61 5.80 -17.49
C ASP A 207 4.14 5.16 -16.16
N SER A 208 3.78 3.88 -16.17
CA SER A 208 3.43 3.11 -14.97
C SER A 208 4.61 2.35 -14.37
N ASN A 209 5.76 2.34 -15.06
CA ASN A 209 6.93 1.59 -14.62
C ASN A 209 7.60 2.23 -13.41
N THR A 210 8.04 1.37 -12.51
CA THR A 210 8.78 1.72 -11.30
C THR A 210 9.92 0.75 -11.14
N ILE A 211 11.03 1.22 -10.57
CA ILE A 211 12.28 0.46 -10.46
C ILE A 211 12.76 0.55 -9.03
N GLN A 212 13.18 -0.59 -8.48
CA GLN A 212 13.85 -0.66 -7.20
C GLN A 212 15.17 -1.41 -7.35
N THR A 213 16.27 -0.73 -7.02
CA THR A 213 17.58 -1.37 -6.86
C THR A 213 17.63 -2.06 -5.50
N VAL A 214 17.93 -3.35 -5.51
CA VAL A 214 18.17 -4.19 -4.33
C VAL A 214 19.68 -4.28 -4.09
N ASP A 215 20.11 -4.20 -2.84
CA ASP A 215 21.47 -4.49 -2.37
C ASP A 215 21.45 -5.32 -1.07
N GLY A 216 20.98 -6.57 -1.15
CA GLY A 216 20.86 -7.47 0.01
C GLY A 216 19.85 -7.01 1.08
N ASP A 217 19.00 -6.05 0.73
CA ASP A 217 17.89 -5.53 1.52
C ASP A 217 16.54 -6.05 0.99
N THR A 218 15.52 -5.96 1.86
CA THR A 218 14.10 -6.05 1.45
C THR A 218 13.48 -4.66 1.55
N ILE A 219 12.84 -4.22 0.48
CA ILE A 219 12.25 -2.88 0.35
C ILE A 219 10.93 -2.94 -0.43
N VAL A 220 9.99 -2.05 -0.10
CA VAL A 220 8.71 -1.96 -0.81
C VAL A 220 8.91 -1.20 -2.13
N LEU A 221 8.65 -1.86 -3.26
CA LEU A 221 8.51 -1.21 -4.57
C LEU A 221 7.03 -0.87 -4.80
N VAL A 222 6.73 0.42 -4.93
CA VAL A 222 5.36 0.91 -5.17
C VAL A 222 5.18 1.29 -6.64
N CYS A 223 4.19 0.70 -7.29
CA CYS A 223 3.68 1.10 -8.59
C CYS A 223 2.23 1.60 -8.42
N GLN A 224 1.95 2.84 -8.78
CA GLN A 224 0.62 3.43 -8.62
C GLN A 224 0.21 4.21 -9.86
N ALA A 225 -1.10 4.25 -10.15
CA ALA A 225 -1.63 5.02 -11.25
C ALA A 225 -3.10 5.41 -11.02
N VAL A 226 -3.55 6.42 -11.76
CA VAL A 226 -4.96 6.69 -11.99
C VAL A 226 -5.25 6.31 -13.43
N ILE A 227 -6.07 5.28 -13.63
CA ILE A 227 -6.33 4.71 -14.95
C ILE A 227 -7.81 4.77 -15.30
N LYS A 228 -8.11 5.01 -16.57
CA LYS A 228 -9.46 4.83 -17.10
C LYS A 228 -9.65 3.36 -17.47
N ILE A 229 -10.79 2.81 -17.05
CA ILE A 229 -11.18 1.43 -17.23
C ILE A 229 -12.55 1.41 -17.89
N GLU A 230 -12.73 0.51 -18.85
CA GLU A 230 -14.03 0.11 -19.39
C GLU A 230 -14.47 -1.22 -18.73
N ALA A 231 -15.78 -1.52 -18.75
CA ALA A 231 -16.25 -2.80 -18.20
C ALA A 231 -15.70 -3.99 -19.01
N GLY A 232 -15.22 -5.02 -18.29
CA GLY A 232 -14.57 -6.20 -18.85
C GLY A 232 -13.08 -6.03 -19.12
N ASP A 233 -12.51 -4.84 -18.91
CA ASP A 233 -11.07 -4.63 -19.02
C ASP A 233 -10.31 -5.50 -18.00
N LYS A 234 -9.13 -5.95 -18.41
CA LYS A 234 -8.23 -6.80 -17.63
C LYS A 234 -6.93 -6.08 -17.35
N LEU A 235 -6.68 -5.80 -16.08
CA LEU A 235 -5.42 -5.27 -15.58
C LEU A 235 -4.55 -6.41 -15.05
N GLU A 236 -3.27 -6.34 -15.36
CA GLU A 236 -2.24 -7.23 -14.85
C GLU A 236 -1.10 -6.39 -14.28
N LEU A 237 -0.48 -6.89 -13.22
CA LEU A 237 0.82 -6.39 -12.76
C LEU A 237 1.90 -7.21 -13.43
N MET A 238 2.88 -6.53 -14.01
CA MET A 238 3.98 -7.15 -14.74
C MET A 238 5.29 -6.79 -14.06
N PHE A 239 6.22 -7.74 -13.99
CA PHE A 239 7.53 -7.48 -13.42
C PHE A 239 8.65 -8.23 -14.12
N SER A 240 9.85 -7.68 -14.01
CA SER A 240 11.11 -8.28 -14.47
C SER A 240 12.22 -7.95 -13.47
N ALA A 241 13.36 -8.63 -13.59
CA ALA A 241 14.53 -8.33 -12.79
C ALA A 241 15.82 -8.51 -13.59
N ASP A 242 16.82 -7.65 -13.30
CA ASP A 242 18.05 -7.50 -14.08
C ASP A 242 19.10 -8.59 -13.81
N VAL A 243 18.67 -9.76 -13.35
CA VAL A 243 19.57 -10.86 -13.00
C VAL A 243 19.18 -12.11 -13.77
N ALA A 244 20.09 -12.56 -14.64
CA ALA A 244 19.97 -13.79 -15.42
C ALA A 244 19.80 -15.08 -14.58
N LYS A 245 19.86 -15.01 -13.24
CA LYS A 245 19.82 -16.17 -12.33
C LYS A 245 18.57 -16.24 -11.44
N GLY A 246 17.53 -15.44 -11.69
CA GLY A 246 16.23 -15.62 -11.01
C GLY A 246 16.26 -15.46 -9.49
N LYS A 247 17.19 -14.64 -8.98
CA LYS A 247 17.42 -14.47 -7.54
C LYS A 247 16.74 -13.25 -6.92
N LEU A 248 16.28 -12.32 -7.75
CA LEU A 248 15.55 -11.12 -7.32
C LEU A 248 14.07 -11.28 -7.64
N GLY A 249 13.24 -10.57 -6.91
CA GLY A 249 11.81 -10.50 -7.17
C GLY A 249 11.07 -10.11 -5.91
N PHE A 250 9.85 -10.60 -5.79
CA PHE A 250 9.00 -10.33 -4.64
C PHE A 250 9.11 -11.45 -3.61
N VAL A 251 9.36 -11.11 -2.35
CA VAL A 251 9.65 -12.05 -1.27
C VAL A 251 8.55 -12.03 -0.22
N THR A 252 8.10 -13.20 0.21
CA THR A 252 7.32 -13.31 1.45
C THR A 252 8.25 -13.46 2.65
N SER A 253 7.78 -13.06 3.82
CA SER A 253 8.45 -13.35 5.08
C SER A 253 7.45 -13.83 6.13
N GLN A 254 7.89 -14.72 7.02
CA GLN A 254 7.15 -15.17 8.18
C GLN A 254 8.06 -15.09 9.40
N PRO A 255 8.16 -13.92 10.03
CA PRO A 255 8.92 -13.77 11.27
C PRO A 255 8.27 -14.61 12.36
N GLU A 256 9.08 -15.13 13.27
CA GLU A 256 8.59 -15.87 14.43
C GLU A 256 7.60 -15.00 15.22
N SER A 257 6.45 -15.57 15.58
CA SER A 257 5.35 -14.91 16.31
C SER A 257 4.67 -13.70 15.63
N LYS A 258 4.97 -13.39 14.36
CA LYS A 258 4.29 -12.32 13.59
C LYS A 258 3.46 -12.89 12.46
N GLU A 259 2.50 -12.11 11.96
CA GLU A 259 1.78 -12.46 10.73
C GLU A 259 2.69 -12.54 9.51
N LYS A 260 2.23 -13.30 8.51
CA LYS A 260 2.91 -13.39 7.23
C LYS A 260 2.94 -12.03 6.55
N VAL A 261 4.09 -11.67 6.01
CA VAL A 261 4.26 -10.53 5.13
C VAL A 261 4.15 -11.04 3.69
N PRO A 262 3.12 -10.60 2.94
CA PRO A 262 2.90 -11.04 1.56
C PRO A 262 3.99 -10.48 0.64
N SER A 263 4.22 -11.13 -0.50
CA SER A 263 5.18 -10.65 -1.50
C SER A 263 4.64 -9.46 -2.30
N MET A 264 3.31 -9.38 -2.43
CA MET A 264 2.62 -8.32 -3.14
C MET A 264 1.32 -7.98 -2.43
N VAL A 265 1.03 -6.69 -2.30
CA VAL A 265 -0.29 -6.16 -1.93
C VAL A 265 -0.77 -5.25 -3.06
N PHE A 266 -1.96 -5.49 -3.56
CA PHE A 266 -2.61 -4.68 -4.57
C PHE A 266 -3.91 -4.11 -4.03
N SER A 267 -4.11 -2.81 -4.23
CA SER A 267 -5.38 -2.15 -3.96
C SER A 267 -5.86 -1.41 -5.21
N ALA A 268 -7.15 -1.52 -5.50
CA ALA A 268 -7.82 -0.71 -6.51
C ALA A 268 -9.16 -0.23 -5.98
N PHE A 269 -9.56 0.99 -6.34
CA PHE A 269 -10.91 1.46 -6.10
C PHE A 269 -11.32 2.49 -7.15
N LYS A 270 -12.61 2.50 -7.47
CA LYS A 270 -13.20 3.49 -8.37
C LYS A 270 -13.17 4.85 -7.68
N SER A 271 -12.49 5.81 -8.29
CA SER A 271 -12.60 7.21 -7.90
C SER A 271 -14.02 7.66 -8.16
N SER A 272 -14.75 8.01 -7.10
CA SER A 272 -16.11 8.50 -7.21
C SER A 272 -16.15 9.99 -6.87
N TYR A 273 -16.83 10.76 -7.72
CA TYR A 273 -17.24 12.11 -7.37
C TYR A 273 -18.56 12.02 -6.59
N ARG A 274 -18.51 12.16 -5.25
CA ARG A 274 -19.72 12.41 -4.47
C ARG A 274 -20.09 13.88 -4.63
N LYS A 275 -21.12 14.17 -5.45
CA LYS A 275 -21.76 15.50 -5.44
C LYS A 275 -22.47 15.64 -4.09
N THR A 276 -21.86 16.35 -3.14
CA THR A 276 -22.51 16.66 -1.86
C THR A 276 -23.63 17.67 -2.13
N SER A 277 -24.86 17.17 -2.32
CA SER A 277 -26.04 18.02 -2.30
C SER A 277 -26.33 18.43 -0.85
N LYS A 278 -25.58 19.40 -0.32
CA LYS A 278 -26.06 20.16 0.83
C LYS A 278 -27.19 21.04 0.33
N HIS A 279 -28.43 20.56 0.43
CA HIS A 279 -29.59 21.43 0.43
C HIS A 279 -29.45 22.35 1.64
N TYR A 280 -28.93 23.55 1.41
CA TYR A 280 -29.14 24.65 2.34
C TYR A 280 -30.64 24.93 2.36
N ASN A 281 -31.32 24.49 3.40
CA ASN A 281 -32.66 24.99 3.71
C ASN A 281 -32.49 26.50 3.93
N LYS A 282 -33.01 27.28 2.98
CA LYS A 282 -33.28 28.69 3.15
C LYS A 282 -34.15 28.81 4.40
N TYR A 283 -33.64 29.49 5.43
CA TYR A 283 -34.51 29.99 6.48
C TYR A 283 -35.52 30.92 5.82
N ASN A 284 -36.80 30.61 5.96
CA ASN A 284 -37.87 31.57 5.75
C ASN A 284 -37.73 32.62 6.85
N GLU A 285 -37.35 33.84 6.46
CA GLU A 285 -37.58 35.03 7.28
C GLU A 285 -39.04 35.43 7.04
N ASP A 286 -39.87 35.20 8.06
CA ASP A 286 -41.09 35.97 8.33
C ASP A 286 -40.70 37.25 9.09
#